data_AF-A0A1J5VH05-F1
#
_entry.id   AF-A0A1J5VH05-F1
#
_cell.length_a   1.000
_cell.length_b   1.000
_cell.length_c   1.000
_cell.angle_alpha   90.00
_cell.angle_beta   90.00
_cell.angle_gamma   90.00
#
_symmetry.space_group_name_H-M   'P 1'
#
loop_
_entity.id
_entity.type
_entity.pdbx_description
1 polymer ?
#
loop_
_entity_poly.entity_id
_entity_poly.type
_entity_poly.pdbx_seq_one_letter_code
_entity_poly.pdbx_strand_id
1 'polypeptide(L)'
;MTTTPTVRFHGYPKRLVPDIFGGSDWDLPMTDRDSDSIFFLVEYLKIIDPENANEPTAYTLLRELHSEHRAMEVEVFNYLRETPGIQEEKDQAFYRVMFQFLQYQAGQLVIKALEATDGNPYKVVGMMRYHHPSIERAAAVDAVMKTTVEEALKTLGRDHSPQAVEELWLELNQEVDLLAQTRKAQRLAGWAKDIKNLPRSSEAMEKIFLQDQNEAAWTVIDQHLTEPINALIEQQEEEDPWAVDWDS
;
A
#
# COMPACT_ATOMS: atom_id res chain seq x y z
N MET A 1 -13.74 -27.26 -21.36
CA MET A 1 -14.80 -26.62 -20.55
C MET A 1 -14.08 -25.71 -19.58
N THR A 2 -14.13 -24.42 -19.87
CA THR A 2 -13.44 -23.32 -19.20
C THR A 2 -14.27 -22.87 -18.02
N THR A 3 -13.71 -22.90 -16.81
CA THR A 3 -14.34 -22.34 -15.62
C THR A 3 -13.60 -21.05 -15.26
N THR A 4 -14.12 -19.92 -15.74
CA THR A 4 -13.71 -18.60 -15.25
C THR A 4 -13.92 -18.55 -13.73
N PRO A 5 -12.92 -18.17 -12.93
CA PRO A 5 -13.08 -18.07 -11.48
C PRO A 5 -14.13 -16.99 -11.17
N THR A 6 -15.29 -17.40 -10.66
CA THR A 6 -16.34 -16.48 -10.24
C THR A 6 -15.96 -15.90 -8.88
N VAL A 7 -15.69 -14.60 -8.81
CA VAL A 7 -15.46 -13.91 -7.54
C VAL A 7 -16.80 -13.37 -7.04
N ARG A 8 -17.46 -14.11 -6.15
CA ARG A 8 -18.66 -13.62 -5.43
C ARG A 8 -18.29 -13.24 -4.00
N PHE A 9 -18.42 -11.97 -3.64
CA PHE A 9 -18.23 -11.54 -2.25
C PHE A 9 -19.54 -11.66 -1.47
N HIS A 10 -19.49 -12.29 -0.30
CA HIS A 10 -20.68 -12.50 0.53
C HIS A 10 -20.91 -11.29 1.46
N GLY A 11 -21.52 -10.24 0.91
CA GLY A 11 -22.17 -9.15 1.68
C GLY A 11 -21.24 -8.18 2.44
N TYR A 12 -21.60 -6.90 2.42
CA TYR A 12 -21.02 -5.90 3.31
C TYR A 12 -21.65 -6.04 4.72
N PRO A 13 -20.89 -6.05 5.82
CA PRO A 13 -21.46 -6.10 7.16
C PRO A 13 -22.31 -4.86 7.44
N LYS A 14 -23.59 -5.07 7.75
CA LYS A 14 -24.54 -4.02 8.11
C LYS A 14 -24.15 -3.35 9.45
N ARG A 15 -23.56 -2.15 9.42
CA ARG A 15 -23.59 -1.22 10.56
C ARG A 15 -23.67 0.24 10.11
N LEU A 16 -24.47 0.98 10.87
CA LEU A 16 -24.73 2.43 10.83
C LEU A 16 -23.45 3.22 11.15
N VAL A 17 -23.17 4.24 10.34
CA VAL A 17 -21.95 5.05 10.50
C VAL A 17 -22.25 6.32 11.30
N PRO A 18 -21.52 6.60 12.40
CA PRO A 18 -21.51 7.91 13.02
C PRO A 18 -20.61 8.88 12.27
N ASP A 19 -21.04 10.13 12.33
CA ASP A 19 -20.61 11.38 11.70
C ASP A 19 -19.08 11.68 11.69
N ILE A 20 -18.71 12.79 11.04
CA ILE A 20 -17.51 13.64 11.11
C ILE A 20 -16.90 13.87 9.71
N PHE A 21 -17.05 15.13 9.29
CA PHE A 21 -16.51 15.87 8.15
C PHE A 21 -15.14 15.43 7.58
N GLY A 22 -15.00 15.55 6.25
CA GLY A 22 -13.71 15.79 5.56
C GLY A 22 -13.34 14.76 4.48
N GLY A 23 -13.28 15.22 3.22
CA GLY A 23 -12.65 14.52 2.10
C GLY A 23 -13.45 14.69 0.80
N SER A 24 -13.02 15.60 -0.08
CA SER A 24 -13.67 15.85 -1.39
C SER A 24 -12.85 15.39 -2.60
N ASP A 25 -11.72 14.71 -2.39
CA ASP A 25 -10.94 14.09 -3.45
C ASP A 25 -10.99 12.57 -3.26
N TRP A 26 -11.81 11.92 -4.06
CA TRP A 26 -12.03 10.48 -3.97
C TRP A 26 -11.25 9.81 -5.10
N ASP A 27 -9.96 9.54 -4.86
CA ASP A 27 -9.18 8.64 -5.71
C ASP A 27 -9.70 7.21 -5.49
N LEU A 28 -10.52 6.75 -6.43
CA LEU A 28 -11.25 5.49 -6.33
C LEU A 28 -10.41 4.35 -6.95
N PRO A 29 -10.10 3.27 -6.20
CA PRO A 29 -9.16 2.23 -6.64
C PRO A 29 -9.67 1.32 -7.76
N MET A 30 -10.99 1.29 -8.00
CA MET A 30 -11.60 0.40 -8.98
C MET A 30 -12.78 1.08 -9.66
N THR A 31 -12.50 1.71 -10.81
CA THR A 31 -13.53 2.31 -11.67
C THR A 31 -13.45 1.71 -13.06
N ASP A 32 -14.60 1.58 -13.74
CA ASP A 32 -14.73 0.94 -15.06
C ASP A 32 -14.01 1.68 -16.20
N ARG A 33 -13.46 2.88 -15.92
CA ARG A 33 -12.85 3.79 -16.89
C ARG A 33 -11.37 4.02 -16.68
N ASP A 34 -10.75 3.40 -15.68
CA ASP A 34 -9.38 3.70 -15.29
C ASP A 34 -8.40 2.57 -15.66
N SER A 35 -7.30 2.94 -16.32
CA SER A 35 -6.22 2.03 -16.68
C SER A 35 -5.59 1.37 -15.45
N ASP A 36 -5.50 2.07 -14.32
CA ASP A 36 -4.88 1.53 -13.11
C ASP A 36 -5.71 0.41 -12.50
N SER A 37 -7.04 0.53 -12.52
CA SER A 37 -7.95 -0.53 -12.10
C SER A 37 -7.76 -1.81 -12.93
N ILE A 38 -7.55 -1.67 -14.24
CA ILE A 38 -7.27 -2.79 -15.13
C ILE A 38 -5.90 -3.40 -14.85
N PHE A 39 -4.86 -2.59 -14.68
CA PHE A 39 -3.52 -3.10 -14.36
C PHE A 39 -3.47 -3.80 -12.99
N PHE A 40 -4.15 -3.25 -11.99
CA PHE A 40 -4.34 -3.90 -10.68
C PHE A 40 -4.93 -5.31 -10.84
N LEU A 41 -5.98 -5.45 -11.65
CA LEU A 41 -6.63 -6.73 -11.90
C LEU A 41 -5.79 -7.68 -12.77
N VAL A 42 -5.01 -7.15 -13.72
CA VAL A 42 -4.04 -7.97 -14.48
C VAL A 42 -2.98 -8.54 -13.54
N GLU A 43 -2.42 -7.73 -12.64
CA GLU A 43 -1.45 -8.19 -11.63
C GLU A 43 -2.06 -9.23 -10.68
N TYR A 44 -3.33 -9.05 -10.29
CA TYR A 44 -4.07 -10.07 -9.55
C TYR A 44 -4.21 -11.38 -10.34
N LEU A 45 -4.56 -11.31 -11.63
CA LEU A 45 -4.72 -12.49 -12.48
C LEU A 45 -3.38 -13.21 -12.70
N LYS A 46 -2.25 -12.50 -12.78
CA LYS A 46 -0.92 -13.14 -12.84
C LYS A 46 -0.64 -14.08 -11.66
N ILE A 47 -1.35 -13.89 -10.55
CA ILE A 47 -1.25 -14.71 -9.34
C ILE A 47 -2.30 -15.83 -9.35
N ILE A 48 -3.56 -15.50 -9.63
CA ILE A 48 -4.70 -16.42 -9.45
C ILE A 48 -5.02 -17.24 -10.70
N ASP A 49 -4.80 -16.68 -11.89
CA ASP A 49 -5.10 -17.30 -13.18
C ASP A 49 -4.09 -16.83 -14.26
N PRO A 50 -2.83 -17.28 -14.19
CA PRO A 50 -1.75 -16.74 -15.01
C PRO A 50 -1.97 -16.93 -16.52
N GLU A 51 -2.67 -17.99 -16.92
CA GLU A 51 -2.99 -18.27 -18.33
C GLU A 51 -3.95 -17.24 -18.93
N ASN A 52 -4.75 -16.58 -18.10
CA ASN A 52 -5.74 -15.59 -18.51
C ASN A 52 -5.44 -14.17 -18.01
N ALA A 53 -4.20 -13.92 -17.56
CA ALA A 53 -3.75 -12.64 -17.04
C ALA A 53 -3.56 -11.58 -18.14
N ASN A 54 -4.69 -11.14 -18.71
CA ASN A 54 -4.76 -10.17 -19.79
C ASN A 54 -5.89 -9.17 -19.57
N GLU A 55 -5.81 -8.06 -20.30
CA GLU A 55 -6.75 -6.94 -20.19
C GLU A 55 -8.22 -7.33 -20.46
N PRO A 56 -8.57 -8.14 -21.49
CA PRO A 56 -9.95 -8.60 -21.68
C PRO A 56 -10.56 -9.35 -20.48
N THR A 57 -9.79 -10.23 -19.84
CA THR A 57 -10.23 -10.93 -18.63
C THR A 57 -10.38 -9.95 -17.46
N ALA A 58 -9.41 -9.03 -17.29
CA ALA A 58 -9.48 -8.00 -16.27
C ALA A 58 -10.72 -7.10 -16.42
N TYR A 59 -11.08 -6.69 -17.64
CA TYR A 59 -12.33 -5.95 -17.90
C TYR A 59 -13.58 -6.75 -17.52
N THR A 60 -13.59 -8.05 -17.78
CA THR A 60 -14.73 -8.91 -17.41
C THR A 60 -14.89 -8.94 -15.89
N LEU A 61 -13.79 -9.15 -15.16
CA LEU A 61 -13.78 -9.11 -13.70
C LEU A 61 -14.18 -7.73 -13.16
N LEU A 62 -13.68 -6.64 -13.74
CA LEU A 62 -14.03 -5.28 -13.36
C LEU A 62 -15.53 -5.01 -13.53
N ARG A 63 -16.15 -5.49 -14.61
CA ARG A 63 -17.60 -5.37 -14.82
C ARG A 63 -18.40 -6.12 -13.76
N GLU A 64 -17.95 -7.31 -13.34
CA GLU A 64 -18.57 -8.05 -12.25
C GLU A 64 -18.49 -7.26 -10.93
N LEU A 65 -17.29 -6.77 -10.57
CA LEU A 65 -17.08 -5.95 -9.37
C LEU A 65 -17.91 -4.66 -9.40
N HIS A 66 -18.00 -4.01 -10.57
CA HIS A 66 -18.82 -2.82 -10.76
C HIS A 66 -20.31 -3.11 -10.62
N SER A 67 -20.78 -4.28 -11.08
CA SER A 67 -22.19 -4.66 -10.90
C SER A 67 -22.56 -4.85 -9.42
N GLU A 68 -21.64 -5.43 -8.62
CA GLU A 68 -21.80 -5.52 -7.16
C GLU A 68 -21.77 -4.15 -6.50
N HIS A 69 -20.84 -3.29 -6.91
CA HIS A 69 -20.77 -1.90 -6.44
C HIS A 69 -22.06 -1.14 -6.71
N ARG A 70 -22.60 -1.24 -7.92
CA ARG A 70 -23.84 -0.57 -8.31
C ARG A 70 -25.05 -1.07 -7.51
N ALA A 71 -25.09 -2.36 -7.17
CA ALA A 71 -26.15 -2.88 -6.31
C ALA A 71 -26.08 -2.28 -4.90
N MET A 72 -24.87 -2.21 -4.32
CA MET A 72 -24.62 -1.57 -3.03
C MET A 72 -24.95 -0.07 -3.07
N GLU A 73 -24.56 0.62 -4.13
CA GLU A 73 -24.84 2.04 -4.37
C GLU A 73 -26.33 2.33 -4.28
N VAL A 74 -27.15 1.56 -4.99
CA VAL A 74 -28.61 1.73 -5.01
C VAL A 74 -29.22 1.47 -3.62
N GLU A 75 -28.76 0.45 -2.89
CA GLU A 75 -29.25 0.15 -1.54
C GLU A 75 -28.93 1.31 -0.57
N VAL A 76 -27.68 1.78 -0.56
CA VAL A 76 -27.23 2.87 0.32
C VAL A 76 -27.92 4.19 -0.04
N PHE A 77 -28.06 4.49 -1.33
CA PHE A 77 -28.76 5.69 -1.80
C PHE A 77 -30.22 5.70 -1.33
N ASN A 78 -30.95 4.60 -1.52
CA ASN A 78 -32.35 4.50 -1.11
C ASN A 78 -32.50 4.64 0.42
N TYR A 79 -31.63 3.98 1.18
CA TYR A 79 -31.60 4.05 2.63
C TYR A 79 -31.35 5.48 3.13
N LEU A 80 -30.33 6.14 2.59
CA LEU A 80 -30.00 7.52 2.98
C LEU A 80 -31.13 8.45 2.60
N ARG A 81 -31.68 8.37 1.38
CA ARG A 81 -32.81 9.19 0.93
C ARG A 81 -33.98 9.16 1.92
N GLU A 82 -34.33 7.98 2.44
CA GLU A 82 -35.43 7.77 3.39
C GLU A 82 -35.09 8.18 4.83
N THR A 83 -33.81 8.33 5.15
CA THR A 83 -33.35 8.77 6.47
C THR A 83 -33.52 10.29 6.63
N PRO A 84 -34.21 10.76 7.69
CA PRO A 84 -34.28 12.19 8.01
C PRO A 84 -32.90 12.75 8.33
N GLY A 85 -32.57 13.95 7.84
CA GLY A 85 -31.27 14.57 8.09
C GLY A 85 -30.93 15.66 7.08
N ILE A 86 -29.78 16.29 7.26
CA ILE A 86 -29.24 17.31 6.36
C ILE A 86 -28.73 16.62 5.09
N GLN A 87 -29.08 17.14 3.91
CA GLN A 87 -28.71 16.51 2.63
C GLN A 87 -27.19 16.39 2.47
N GLU A 88 -26.44 17.42 2.86
CA GLU A 88 -24.97 17.42 2.80
C GLU A 88 -24.35 16.27 3.60
N GLU A 89 -24.82 16.03 4.83
CA GLU A 89 -24.33 14.93 5.68
C GLU A 89 -24.63 13.56 5.05
N LYS A 90 -25.79 13.44 4.39
CA LYS A 90 -26.20 12.23 3.69
C LYS A 90 -25.33 11.97 2.46
N ASP A 91 -25.04 13.00 1.68
CA ASP A 91 -24.16 12.89 0.52
C ASP A 91 -22.74 12.49 0.94
N GLN A 92 -22.20 13.11 2.00
CA GLN A 92 -20.90 12.72 2.55
C GLN A 92 -20.87 11.27 3.05
N ALA A 93 -21.93 10.85 3.74
CA ALA A 93 -22.05 9.46 4.20
C ALA A 93 -22.11 8.48 3.02
N PHE A 94 -22.82 8.84 1.95
CA PHE A 94 -22.88 8.05 0.72
C PHE A 94 -21.49 7.89 0.09
N TYR A 95 -20.78 8.99 -0.18
CA TYR A 95 -19.45 8.93 -0.80
C TYR A 95 -18.45 8.13 0.03
N ARG A 96 -18.45 8.31 1.35
CA ARG A 96 -17.63 7.50 2.25
C ARG A 96 -17.93 6.01 2.12
N VAL A 97 -19.20 5.61 2.13
CA VAL A 97 -19.55 4.18 2.01
C VAL A 97 -19.13 3.62 0.66
N MET A 98 -19.26 4.38 -0.43
CA MET A 98 -18.79 3.96 -1.76
C MET A 98 -17.27 3.79 -1.79
N PHE A 99 -16.52 4.77 -1.26
CA PHE A 99 -15.06 4.67 -1.12
C PHE A 99 -14.66 3.43 -0.31
N GLN A 100 -15.23 3.25 0.87
CA GLN A 100 -14.91 2.11 1.74
C GLN A 100 -15.27 0.77 1.11
N PHE A 101 -16.36 0.70 0.33
CA PHE A 101 -16.75 -0.52 -0.38
C PHE A 101 -15.76 -0.89 -1.49
N LEU A 102 -15.25 0.09 -2.25
CA LEU A 102 -14.22 -0.15 -3.26
C LEU A 102 -12.90 -0.63 -2.62
N GLN A 103 -12.48 0.02 -1.53
CA GLN A 103 -11.30 -0.40 -0.76
C GLN A 103 -11.47 -1.81 -0.18
N TYR A 104 -12.67 -2.14 0.27
CA TYR A 104 -13.01 -3.49 0.72
C TYR A 104 -12.89 -4.51 -0.43
N GLN A 105 -13.46 -4.23 -1.60
CA GLN A 105 -13.33 -5.11 -2.78
C GLN A 105 -11.84 -5.31 -3.14
N ALA A 106 -11.03 -4.26 -3.13
CA ALA A 106 -9.61 -4.35 -3.42
C ALA A 106 -8.88 -5.22 -2.38
N GLY A 107 -9.15 -4.99 -1.09
CA GLY A 107 -8.60 -5.79 0.00
C GLY A 107 -9.02 -7.26 -0.05
N GLN A 108 -10.23 -7.57 -0.52
CA GLN A 108 -10.66 -8.94 -0.72
C GLN A 108 -9.91 -9.64 -1.88
N LEU A 109 -9.60 -8.92 -2.96
CA LEU A 109 -8.72 -9.45 -4.02
C LEU A 109 -7.30 -9.68 -3.50
N VAL A 110 -6.78 -8.76 -2.68
CA VAL A 110 -5.46 -8.92 -2.02
C VAL A 110 -5.45 -10.13 -1.08
N ILE A 111 -6.50 -10.38 -0.30
CA ILE A 111 -6.61 -11.58 0.55
C ILE A 111 -6.46 -12.85 -0.30
N LYS A 112 -7.21 -12.95 -1.40
CA LYS A 112 -7.13 -14.11 -2.30
C LYS A 112 -5.75 -14.27 -2.93
N ALA A 113 -5.14 -13.17 -3.36
CA ALA A 113 -3.79 -13.16 -3.90
C ALA A 113 -2.77 -13.67 -2.86
N LEU A 114 -2.87 -13.18 -1.62
CA LEU A 114 -2.03 -13.64 -0.51
C LEU A 114 -2.25 -15.13 -0.21
N GLU A 115 -3.49 -15.61 -0.21
CA GLU A 115 -3.79 -17.04 -0.03
C GLU A 115 -3.14 -17.91 -1.10
N ALA A 116 -3.15 -17.47 -2.37
CA ALA A 116 -2.51 -18.18 -3.48
C ALA A 116 -0.97 -18.10 -3.46
N THR A 117 -0.39 -17.18 -2.68
CA THR A 117 1.06 -16.98 -2.56
C THR A 117 1.64 -17.47 -1.24
N ASP A 118 0.93 -18.36 -0.53
CA ASP A 118 1.28 -18.87 0.81
C ASP A 118 1.48 -17.74 1.84
N GLY A 119 0.73 -16.65 1.69
CA GLY A 119 0.78 -15.47 2.54
C GLY A 119 1.97 -14.55 2.26
N ASN A 120 2.72 -14.74 1.17
CA ASN A 120 3.89 -13.90 0.86
C ASN A 120 3.45 -12.54 0.26
N PRO A 121 3.61 -11.42 1.00
CA PRO A 121 3.16 -10.10 0.55
C PRO A 121 4.04 -9.51 -0.57
N TYR A 122 5.30 -9.91 -0.69
CA TYR A 122 6.18 -9.45 -1.77
C TYR A 122 5.68 -9.88 -3.16
N LYS A 123 4.95 -11.00 -3.24
CA LYS A 123 4.36 -11.49 -4.49
C LYS A 123 3.11 -10.70 -4.91
N VAL A 124 2.58 -9.85 -4.03
CA VAL A 124 1.35 -9.07 -4.26
C VAL A 124 1.64 -7.59 -4.53
N VAL A 125 2.90 -7.17 -4.39
CA VAL A 125 3.37 -5.78 -4.60
C VAL A 125 3.03 -5.26 -6.01
N GLY A 126 3.02 -6.13 -7.03
CA GLY A 126 2.60 -5.76 -8.38
C GLY A 126 1.22 -5.11 -8.43
N MET A 127 0.26 -5.65 -7.67
CA MET A 127 -1.09 -5.07 -7.55
C MET A 127 -1.03 -3.68 -6.90
N MET A 128 -0.22 -3.51 -5.86
CA MET A 128 -0.21 -2.28 -5.05
C MET A 128 0.33 -1.05 -5.79
N ARG A 129 1.16 -1.28 -6.82
CA ARG A 129 1.64 -0.22 -7.74
C ARG A 129 0.52 0.52 -8.46
N TYR A 130 -0.61 -0.14 -8.68
CA TYR A 130 -1.77 0.40 -9.39
C TYR A 130 -2.98 0.65 -8.48
N HIS A 131 -2.82 0.45 -7.16
CA HIS A 131 -3.90 0.65 -6.21
C HIS A 131 -3.97 2.10 -5.75
N HIS A 132 -5.16 2.70 -5.79
CA HIS A 132 -5.40 4.05 -5.26
C HIS A 132 -5.95 4.09 -3.83
N PRO A 133 -5.52 5.06 -3.00
CA PRO A 133 -4.59 6.13 -3.34
C PRO A 133 -3.15 5.66 -3.52
N SER A 134 -2.46 6.26 -4.48
CA SER A 134 -1.04 6.07 -4.73
C SER A 134 -0.20 6.87 -3.75
N ILE A 135 1.06 6.45 -3.57
CA ILE A 135 2.10 7.28 -2.96
C ILE A 135 3.18 7.52 -4.00
N GLU A 136 3.81 8.69 -3.95
CA GLU A 136 4.94 9.02 -4.80
C GLU A 136 6.10 8.03 -4.54
N ARG A 137 6.87 7.70 -5.58
CA ARG A 137 7.99 6.75 -5.44
C ARG A 137 9.04 7.31 -4.50
N ALA A 138 9.64 6.46 -3.67
CA ALA A 138 10.63 6.84 -2.67
C ALA A 138 11.78 7.69 -3.25
N ALA A 139 12.30 7.31 -4.43
CA ALA A 139 13.36 8.04 -5.11
C ALA A 139 12.94 9.45 -5.57
N ALA A 140 11.66 9.67 -5.91
CA ALA A 140 11.17 10.96 -6.34
C ALA A 140 10.98 11.94 -5.17
N VAL A 141 10.76 11.42 -3.96
CA VAL A 141 10.68 12.22 -2.71
C VAL A 141 11.96 12.18 -1.89
N ASP A 142 13.03 11.57 -2.41
CA ASP A 142 14.31 11.39 -1.72
C ASP A 142 14.16 10.76 -0.32
N ALA A 143 13.33 9.71 -0.21
CA ALA A 143 12.94 9.11 1.07
C ALA A 143 14.17 8.62 1.86
N VAL A 144 15.12 7.97 1.18
CA VAL A 144 16.50 7.87 1.67
C VAL A 144 17.30 8.97 1.00
N MET A 145 17.70 9.97 1.78
CA MET A 145 18.39 11.15 1.25
C MET A 145 19.74 10.80 0.63
N LYS A 146 19.99 11.29 -0.58
CA LYS A 146 21.26 11.06 -1.28
C LYS A 146 22.49 11.52 -0.50
N THR A 147 22.38 12.63 0.24
CA THR A 147 23.45 13.14 1.12
C THR A 147 23.76 12.18 2.26
N THR A 148 22.74 11.52 2.83
CA THR A 148 22.91 10.52 3.89
C THR A 148 23.67 9.30 3.37
N VAL A 149 23.38 8.86 2.14
CA VAL A 149 24.12 7.76 1.48
C VAL A 149 25.58 8.14 1.26
N GLU A 150 25.84 9.34 0.75
CA GLU A 150 27.20 9.84 0.52
C GLU A 150 28.02 9.91 1.83
N GLU A 151 27.44 10.46 2.90
CA GLU A 151 28.07 10.55 4.21
C GLU A 151 28.34 9.16 4.80
N ALA A 152 27.38 8.24 4.69
CA ALA A 152 27.54 6.88 5.16
C ALA A 152 28.67 6.14 4.42
N LEU A 153 28.73 6.24 3.09
CA LEU A 153 29.81 5.62 2.30
C LEU A 153 31.19 6.18 2.67
N LYS A 154 31.29 7.49 2.92
CA LYS A 154 32.52 8.13 3.41
C LYS A 154 32.94 7.58 4.77
N THR A 155 32.02 7.53 5.72
CA THR A 155 32.28 7.00 7.07
C THR A 155 32.70 5.54 7.04
N LEU A 156 32.07 4.73 6.19
CA LEU A 156 32.40 3.31 6.00
C LEU A 156 33.70 3.07 5.21
N GLY A 157 34.38 4.12 4.74
CA GLY A 157 35.57 3.99 3.89
C GLY A 157 35.30 3.30 2.55
N ARG A 158 34.06 3.31 2.07
CA ARG A 158 33.63 2.69 0.80
C ARG A 158 33.78 3.68 -0.36
N ASP A 159 33.63 3.18 -1.59
CA ASP A 159 33.57 4.06 -2.77
C ASP A 159 32.39 5.02 -2.63
N HIS A 160 32.68 6.31 -2.65
CA HIS A 160 31.75 7.43 -2.53
C HIS A 160 31.83 8.33 -3.77
N SER A 161 32.27 7.77 -4.91
CA SER A 161 32.16 8.43 -6.21
C SER A 161 30.69 8.78 -6.52
N PRO A 162 30.41 9.83 -7.31
CA PRO A 162 29.04 10.22 -7.65
C PRO A 162 28.20 9.09 -8.24
N GLN A 163 28.83 8.14 -8.96
CA GLN A 163 28.17 6.98 -9.51
C GLN A 163 27.81 5.96 -8.42
N ALA A 164 28.75 5.60 -7.53
CA ALA A 164 28.48 4.68 -6.43
C ALA A 164 27.38 5.19 -5.49
N VAL A 165 27.36 6.51 -5.22
CA VAL A 165 26.30 7.15 -4.43
C VAL A 165 24.95 7.04 -5.13
N GLU A 166 24.87 7.30 -6.44
CA GLU A 166 23.61 7.19 -7.20
C GLU A 166 23.08 5.76 -7.23
N GLU A 167 23.95 4.78 -7.47
CA GLU A 167 23.58 3.36 -7.53
C GLU A 167 23.00 2.88 -6.19
N LEU A 168 23.72 3.10 -5.09
CA LEU A 168 23.23 2.71 -3.77
C LEU A 168 21.97 3.49 -3.36
N TRP A 169 21.92 4.80 -3.63
CA TRP A 169 20.74 5.61 -3.34
C TRP A 169 19.48 5.08 -4.05
N LEU A 170 19.61 4.70 -5.33
CA LEU A 170 18.51 4.14 -6.09
C LEU A 170 18.08 2.78 -5.55
N GLU A 171 19.05 1.91 -5.22
CA GLU A 171 18.78 0.59 -4.61
C GLU A 171 18.01 0.71 -3.29
N LEU A 172 18.48 1.58 -2.38
CA LEU A 172 17.83 1.78 -1.08
C LEU A 172 16.41 2.33 -1.23
N ASN A 173 16.19 3.31 -2.11
CA ASN A 173 14.84 3.83 -2.35
C ASN A 173 13.92 2.80 -3.03
N GLN A 174 14.45 1.91 -3.89
CA GLN A 174 13.65 0.80 -4.43
C GLN A 174 13.25 -0.21 -3.34
N GLU A 175 14.12 -0.45 -2.36
CA GLU A 175 13.80 -1.30 -1.21
C GLU A 175 12.73 -0.65 -0.31
N VAL A 176 12.80 0.67 -0.10
CA VAL A 176 11.75 1.44 0.59
C VAL A 176 10.40 1.25 -0.11
N ASP A 177 10.35 1.41 -1.44
CA ASP A 177 9.12 1.19 -2.20
C ASP A 177 8.62 -0.25 -2.03
N LEU A 178 9.50 -1.25 -2.08
CA LEU A 178 9.12 -2.65 -1.88
C LEU A 178 8.48 -2.89 -0.51
N LEU A 179 9.09 -2.38 0.56
CA LEU A 179 8.57 -2.51 1.93
C LEU A 179 7.25 -1.75 2.12
N ALA A 180 7.15 -0.52 1.60
CA ALA A 180 5.94 0.28 1.69
C ALA A 180 4.75 -0.40 0.98
N GLN A 181 4.97 -0.92 -0.24
CA GLN A 181 3.94 -1.65 -0.98
C GLN A 181 3.55 -2.97 -0.30
N THR A 182 4.50 -3.65 0.34
CA THR A 182 4.25 -4.85 1.14
C THR A 182 3.34 -4.54 2.33
N ARG A 183 3.60 -3.44 3.05
CA ARG A 183 2.75 -2.96 4.16
C ARG A 183 1.36 -2.55 3.67
N LYS A 184 1.28 -1.86 2.53
CA LYS A 184 0.01 -1.50 1.88
C LYS A 184 -0.86 -2.72 1.59
N ALA A 185 -0.29 -3.79 1.03
CA ALA A 185 -1.01 -5.05 0.80
C ALA A 185 -1.53 -5.66 2.12
N GLN A 186 -0.69 -5.70 3.15
CA GLN A 186 -1.08 -6.21 4.47
C GLN A 186 -2.20 -5.38 5.11
N ARG A 187 -2.16 -4.04 4.99
CA ARG A 187 -3.21 -3.14 5.49
C ARG A 187 -4.53 -3.38 4.77
N LEU A 188 -4.54 -3.43 3.44
CA LEU A 188 -5.76 -3.69 2.67
C LEU A 188 -6.39 -5.04 3.05
N ALA A 189 -5.57 -6.09 3.16
CA ALA A 189 -6.05 -7.39 3.63
C ALA A 189 -6.58 -7.34 5.06
N GLY A 190 -5.92 -6.60 5.96
CA GLY A 190 -6.36 -6.39 7.34
C GLY A 190 -7.69 -5.64 7.42
N TRP A 191 -7.84 -4.54 6.70
CA TRP A 191 -9.07 -3.74 6.65
C TRP A 191 -10.23 -4.50 6.02
N ALA A 192 -9.98 -5.34 5.02
CA ALA A 192 -11.01 -6.18 4.44
C ALA A 192 -11.50 -7.28 5.42
N LYS A 193 -10.67 -7.69 6.39
CA LYS A 193 -11.08 -8.61 7.48
C LYS A 193 -11.81 -7.88 8.62
N ASP A 194 -11.43 -6.64 8.93
CA ASP A 194 -12.10 -5.80 9.93
C ASP A 194 -12.37 -4.39 9.38
N ILE A 195 -13.54 -4.25 8.73
CA ILE A 195 -13.96 -3.03 8.02
C ILE A 195 -14.06 -1.82 8.97
N LYS A 196 -14.17 -2.02 10.28
CA LYS A 196 -14.21 -0.92 11.24
C LYS A 196 -12.93 -0.07 11.23
N ASN A 197 -11.81 -0.67 10.84
CA ASN A 197 -10.51 0.00 10.79
C ASN A 197 -10.22 0.59 9.41
N LEU A 198 -11.14 0.42 8.45
CA LEU A 198 -10.96 0.92 7.09
C LEU A 198 -11.05 2.46 7.08
N PRO A 199 -10.06 3.17 6.52
CA PRO A 199 -10.05 4.64 6.47
C PRO A 199 -11.33 5.22 5.87
N ARG A 200 -11.75 6.39 6.36
CA ARG A 200 -13.01 7.02 5.93
C ARG A 200 -12.86 7.88 4.67
N SER A 201 -11.63 8.16 4.24
CA SER A 201 -11.33 9.00 3.07
C SER A 201 -10.01 8.59 2.41
N SER A 202 -9.82 9.02 1.16
CA SER A 202 -8.55 8.87 0.43
C SER A 202 -7.41 9.53 1.20
N GLU A 203 -7.59 10.79 1.60
CA GLU A 203 -6.60 11.57 2.36
C GLU A 203 -6.17 10.85 3.66
N ALA A 204 -7.11 10.25 4.39
CA ALA A 204 -6.78 9.49 5.60
C ALA A 204 -5.95 8.24 5.29
N MET A 205 -6.21 7.58 4.16
CA MET A 205 -5.46 6.42 3.71
C MET A 205 -4.07 6.81 3.18
N GLU A 206 -3.96 7.90 2.43
CA GLU A 206 -2.69 8.48 1.97
C GLU A 206 -1.76 8.80 3.12
N LYS A 207 -2.27 9.44 4.18
CA LYS A 207 -1.47 9.72 5.39
C LYS A 207 -0.89 8.45 6.01
N ILE A 208 -1.67 7.36 6.02
CA ILE A 208 -1.21 6.06 6.53
C ILE A 208 -0.12 5.49 5.61
N PHE A 209 -0.30 5.54 4.29
CA PHE A 209 0.70 5.03 3.35
C PHE A 209 1.99 5.86 3.34
N LEU A 210 1.90 7.18 3.51
CA LEU A 210 3.06 8.05 3.69
C LEU A 210 3.80 7.72 4.99
N GLN A 211 3.07 7.46 6.07
CA GLN A 211 3.68 6.99 7.31
C GLN A 211 4.40 5.65 7.09
N ASP A 212 3.79 4.70 6.39
CA ASP A 212 4.40 3.40 6.08
C ASP A 212 5.69 3.55 5.25
N GLN A 213 5.71 4.49 4.29
CA GLN A 213 6.90 4.79 3.48
C GLN A 213 8.02 5.41 4.33
N ASN A 214 7.69 6.36 5.22
CA ASN A 214 8.66 6.95 6.13
C ASN A 214 9.26 5.90 7.08
N GLU A 215 8.42 5.04 7.67
CA GLU A 215 8.90 3.94 8.52
C GLU A 215 9.76 2.93 7.72
N ALA A 216 9.47 2.73 6.44
CA ALA A 216 10.26 1.86 5.56
C ALA A 216 11.62 2.49 5.26
N ALA A 217 11.67 3.80 4.98
CA ALA A 217 12.92 4.55 4.83
C ALA A 217 13.80 4.45 6.07
N TRP A 218 13.23 4.63 7.27
CA TRP A 218 13.97 4.43 8.51
C TRP A 218 14.53 3.02 8.65
N THR A 219 13.73 1.99 8.32
CA THR A 219 14.17 0.59 8.37
C THR A 219 15.37 0.34 7.43
N VAL A 220 15.31 0.86 6.20
CA VAL A 220 16.36 0.69 5.20
C VAL A 220 17.63 1.46 5.60
N ILE A 221 17.50 2.69 6.09
CA ILE A 221 18.62 3.49 6.60
C ILE A 221 19.30 2.78 7.78
N ASP A 222 18.51 2.24 8.70
CA ASP A 222 19.02 1.54 9.87
C ASP A 222 19.86 0.32 9.44
N GLN A 223 19.27 -0.57 8.64
CA GLN A 223 19.90 -1.83 8.21
C GLN A 223 21.14 -1.64 7.34
N HIS A 224 21.11 -0.69 6.40
CA HIS A 224 22.15 -0.61 5.36
C HIS A 224 23.18 0.48 5.61
N LEU A 225 22.87 1.47 6.44
CA LEU A 225 23.76 2.59 6.71
C LEU A 225 24.14 2.66 8.19
N THR A 226 23.16 2.66 9.10
CA THR A 226 23.40 2.90 10.54
C THR A 226 24.05 1.71 11.22
N GLU A 227 23.49 0.51 11.09
CA GLU A 227 24.05 -0.73 11.68
C GLU A 227 25.49 -0.99 11.19
N PRO A 228 25.81 -0.88 9.88
CA PRO A 228 27.19 -1.01 9.42
C PRO A 228 28.14 0.05 9.99
N ILE A 229 27.68 1.29 10.19
CA ILE A 229 28.49 2.35 10.80
C ILE A 229 28.75 2.04 12.27
N ASN A 230 27.73 1.61 13.02
CA ASN A 230 27.87 1.24 14.43
C ASN A 230 28.83 0.06 14.58
N ALA A 231 28.72 -0.97 13.73
CA ALA A 231 29.64 -2.11 13.74
C ALA A 231 31.09 -1.70 13.44
N LEU A 232 31.30 -0.70 12.57
CA LEU A 232 32.64 -0.15 12.32
C LEU A 232 33.19 0.60 13.54
N ILE A 233 32.35 1.37 14.23
CA ILE A 233 32.74 2.12 15.43
C ILE A 233 33.09 1.15 16.57
N GLU A 234 32.27 0.13 16.80
CA GLU A 234 32.52 -0.90 17.83
C GLU A 234 33.85 -1.62 17.58
N GLN A 235 34.17 -1.98 16.33
CA GLN A 235 35.47 -2.56 15.97
C GLN A 235 36.63 -1.60 16.26
N GLN A 236 36.47 -0.30 15.99
CA GLN A 236 37.51 0.69 16.27
C GLN A 236 37.71 0.94 17.76
N GLU A 237 36.65 0.87 18.56
CA GLU A 237 36.72 1.01 20.02
C GLU A 237 37.36 -0.23 20.68
N GLU A 238 37.08 -1.44 20.18
CA GLU A 238 37.73 -2.69 20.64
C GLU A 238 39.21 -2.76 20.25
N GLU A 239 39.60 -2.16 19.12
CA GLU A 239 40.98 -2.10 18.64
C GLU A 239 41.76 -0.88 19.16
N ASP A 240 41.15 0.01 19.96
CA ASP A 240 41.83 1.19 20.51
C ASP A 240 42.85 0.77 21.60
N PRO A 241 44.17 0.92 21.36
CA PRO A 241 45.21 0.56 22.33
C PRO A 241 45.22 1.46 23.58
N TRP A 242 44.32 2.45 23.66
CA TRP A 242 44.10 3.31 24.82
C TRP A 242 42.75 3.06 25.52
N ALA A 243 42.02 2.00 25.18
CA ALA A 243 40.87 1.52 25.97
C ALA A 243 41.37 1.08 27.36
N VAL A 244 41.42 2.03 28.30
CA VAL A 244 41.89 1.79 29.66
C VAL A 244 40.80 1.04 30.43
N ASP A 245 41.08 -0.20 30.84
CA ASP A 245 40.31 -0.91 31.86
C ASP A 245 40.43 -0.12 33.18
N TRP A 246 39.36 0.61 33.53
CA TRP A 246 39.28 1.40 34.77
C TRP A 246 38.84 0.59 36.00
N ASP A 247 38.90 -0.75 35.94
CA ASP A 247 38.68 -1.60 37.11
C ASP A 247 39.98 -2.32 37.50
N SER A 248 40.75 -1.68 38.38
CA SER A 248 41.87 -2.26 39.15
C SER A 248 41.73 -1.89 40.62
#